data_AF-A0A4Y8N4S5-F1
#
_entry.id   AF-A0A4Y8N4S5-F1
#
_cell.length_a   1.000
_cell.length_b   1.000
_cell.length_c   1.000
_cell.angle_alpha   90.00
_cell.angle_beta   90.00
_cell.angle_gamma   90.00
#
_symmetry.space_group_name_H-M   'P 1'
#
loop_
_entity.id
_entity.type
_entity.pdbx_description
1 polymer ?
#
loop_
_entity_poly.entity_id
_entity_poly.type
_entity_poly.pdbx_seq_one_letter_code
_entity_poly.pdbx_strand_id
1 'polypeptide(L)'
;MSEIAVVAISVAKPGYEEQLRQALEGLVGPTRKEQGALQYDLHRDLQEPRRFVFVERWESQEALAVHAKSAHIEAYRKAVADWVEHAEIRVLSKIA
;
A
#
# COMPACT_ATOMS: atom_id res chain seq x y z
N MET A 1 10.58 14.03 14.54
CA MET A 1 10.03 13.46 13.29
C MET A 1 8.52 13.55 13.38
N SER A 2 7.86 14.06 12.34
CA SER A 2 6.39 14.24 12.34
C SER A 2 5.71 13.08 11.64
N GLU A 3 4.53 12.70 12.13
CA GLU A 3 3.63 11.75 11.46
C GLU A 3 3.39 12.18 10.00
N ILE A 4 3.38 11.20 9.10
CA ILE A 4 3.05 11.37 7.69
C ILE A 4 1.88 10.47 7.32
N ALA A 5 1.10 10.90 6.33
CA ALA A 5 0.08 10.08 5.70
C ALA A 5 0.55 9.60 4.33
N VAL A 6 0.13 8.40 3.93
CA VAL A 6 0.36 7.86 2.59
C VAL A 6 -0.95 7.43 1.97
N VAL A 7 -1.12 7.76 0.70
CA VAL A 7 -2.13 7.16 -0.18
C VAL A 7 -1.39 6.38 -1.26
N ALA A 8 -1.54 5.05 -1.26
CA ALA A 8 -0.98 4.20 -2.30
C ALA A 8 -2.10 3.59 -3.13
N ILE A 9 -2.09 3.84 -4.43
CA ILE A 9 -3.09 3.41 -5.39
C ILE A 9 -2.48 2.33 -6.26
N SER A 10 -3.20 1.24 -6.46
CA SER A 10 -2.85 0.16 -7.41
C SER A 10 -4.07 -0.20 -8.23
N VAL A 11 -3.95 -0.18 -9.56
CA VAL A 11 -4.99 -0.60 -10.49
C VAL A 11 -4.56 -1.90 -11.14
N ALA A 12 -5.38 -2.94 -11.02
CA ALA A 12 -5.15 -4.21 -11.70
C ALA A 12 -5.38 -4.08 -13.21
N LYS A 13 -4.57 -4.77 -14.01
CA LYS A 13 -4.90 -5.09 -15.40
C LYS A 13 -6.18 -5.95 -15.42
N PRO A 14 -6.99 -5.87 -16.49
CA PRO A 14 -8.21 -6.68 -16.60
C PRO A 14 -7.92 -8.17 -16.41
N GLY A 15 -8.69 -8.84 -15.55
CA GLY A 15 -8.55 -10.27 -15.26
C GLY A 15 -7.55 -10.63 -14.15
N TYR A 16 -6.88 -9.64 -13.55
CA TYR A 16 -5.96 -9.83 -12.42
C TYR A 16 -6.48 -9.22 -11.10
N GLU A 17 -7.72 -8.75 -11.06
CA GLU A 17 -8.28 -8.03 -9.93
C GLU A 17 -8.23 -8.84 -8.63
N GLU A 18 -8.56 -10.12 -8.72
CA GLU A 18 -8.64 -11.01 -7.57
C GLU A 18 -7.26 -11.44 -7.07
N GLN A 19 -6.33 -11.70 -7.98
CA GLN A 19 -4.93 -12.00 -7.67
C GLN A 19 -4.25 -10.81 -7.00
N LEU A 20 -4.47 -9.60 -7.53
CA LEU A 20 -3.94 -8.38 -6.95
C LEU A 20 -4.57 -8.11 -5.57
N ARG A 21 -5.90 -8.27 -5.42
CA ARG A 21 -6.60 -8.14 -4.13
C ARG A 21 -5.97 -9.04 -3.07
N GLN A 22 -5.80 -10.32 -3.36
CA GLN A 22 -5.24 -11.29 -2.42
C GLN A 22 -3.78 -10.95 -2.04
N ALA A 23 -2.98 -10.52 -3.02
CA ALA A 23 -1.60 -10.10 -2.77
C ALA A 23 -1.54 -8.85 -1.86
N LEU A 24 -2.41 -7.87 -2.10
CA LEU A 24 -2.52 -6.65 -1.28
C LEU A 24 -3.02 -6.96 0.14
N GLU A 25 -4.01 -7.85 0.30
CA GLU A 25 -4.49 -8.29 1.61
C GLU A 25 -3.39 -8.97 2.44
N GLY A 26 -2.50 -9.71 1.77
CA GLY A 26 -1.33 -10.34 2.38
C GLY A 26 -0.34 -9.34 3.01
N LEU A 27 -0.35 -8.06 2.60
CA LEU A 27 0.50 -7.01 3.16
C LEU A 27 -0.03 -6.49 4.50
N VAL A 28 -1.34 -6.49 4.71
CA VAL A 28 -1.98 -5.81 5.84
C VAL A 28 -1.49 -6.34 7.19
N GLY A 29 -1.50 -7.66 7.35
CA GLY A 29 -1.09 -8.33 8.59
C GLY A 29 0.36 -8.04 9.01
N PRO A 30 1.37 -8.27 8.14
CA PRO A 30 2.76 -7.97 8.48
C PRO A 30 3.02 -6.47 8.64
N THR A 31 2.46 -5.61 7.78
CA THR A 31 2.73 -4.17 7.85
C THR A 31 2.22 -3.52 9.13
N ARG A 32 1.04 -3.92 9.61
CA ARG A 32 0.51 -3.44 10.90
C ARG A 32 1.35 -3.84 12.12
N LYS A 33 2.29 -4.78 11.98
CA LYS A 33 3.22 -5.18 13.04
C LYS A 33 4.55 -4.44 12.96
N GLU A 34 4.77 -3.63 11.92
CA GLU A 34 5.99 -2.86 11.78
C GLU A 34 6.05 -1.72 12.79
N GLN A 35 7.25 -1.47 13.30
CA GLN A 35 7.48 -0.33 14.16
C GLN A 35 7.24 0.96 13.37
N GLY A 36 6.37 1.83 13.90
CA GLY A 36 6.03 3.09 13.27
C GLY A 36 4.85 3.04 12.29
N ALA A 37 4.24 1.87 12.05
CA ALA A 37 2.99 1.76 11.30
C ALA A 37 1.80 2.10 12.22
N LEU A 38 1.19 3.26 12.03
CA LEU A 38 0.07 3.76 12.86
C LEU A 38 -1.29 3.43 12.25
N GLN A 39 -1.37 3.36 10.92
CA GLN A 39 -2.54 2.96 10.17
C GLN A 39 -2.08 2.30 8.87
N TYR A 40 -2.77 1.24 8.47
CA TYR A 40 -2.53 0.57 7.19
C TYR A 40 -3.80 -0.16 6.77
N ASP A 41 -4.64 0.52 6.00
CA ASP A 41 -5.99 0.07 5.66
C ASP A 41 -6.15 -0.05 4.15
N LEU A 42 -6.53 -1.25 3.69
CA LEU A 42 -6.79 -1.56 2.29
C LEU A 42 -8.26 -1.29 1.95
N HIS A 43 -8.49 -0.62 0.84
CA HIS A 43 -9.81 -0.31 0.30
C HIS A 43 -9.91 -0.72 -1.16
N ARG A 44 -11.13 -0.99 -1.60
CA ARG A 44 -11.48 -1.13 -3.01
C ARG A 44 -12.29 0.09 -3.43
N ASP A 45 -11.94 0.69 -4.57
CA ASP A 45 -12.72 1.80 -5.13
C ASP A 45 -14.11 1.30 -5.54
N LEU A 46 -15.15 2.03 -5.15
CA LEU A 46 -16.55 1.68 -5.42
C LEU A 46 -16.94 1.95 -6.88
N GLN A 47 -16.25 2.87 -7.56
CA GLN A 47 -16.53 3.25 -8.95
C GLN A 47 -15.60 2.55 -9.94
N GLU A 48 -14.41 2.14 -9.51
CA GLU A 48 -13.44 1.39 -10.31
C GLU A 48 -12.99 0.11 -9.58
N PRO A 49 -13.70 -1.03 -9.75
CA PRO A 49 -13.41 -2.25 -8.99
C PRO A 49 -12.01 -2.84 -9.22
N ARG A 50 -11.27 -2.41 -10.24
CA ARG A 50 -9.86 -2.81 -10.45
C ARG A 50 -8.89 -2.00 -9.59
N ARG A 51 -9.33 -0.89 -9.01
CA ARG A 51 -8.52 0.01 -8.19
C ARG A 51 -8.63 -0.35 -6.72
N PHE A 52 -7.46 -0.45 -6.11
CA PHE A 52 -7.27 -0.62 -4.68
C PHE A 52 -6.48 0.55 -4.12
N VAL A 53 -6.79 0.94 -2.88
CA VAL A 53 -6.21 2.11 -2.24
C VAL A 53 -5.81 1.75 -0.81
N PHE A 54 -4.55 1.93 -0.48
CA PHE A 54 -4.10 1.99 0.90
C PHE A 54 -4.21 3.42 1.42
N VAL A 55 -4.75 3.55 2.62
CA VAL A 55 -4.63 4.74 3.47
C VAL A 55 -3.74 4.35 4.64
N GLU A 56 -2.61 5.03 4.76
CA GLU A 56 -1.59 4.69 5.73
C GLU A 56 -1.19 5.91 6.56
N ARG A 57 -0.76 5.66 7.79
CA ARG A 57 -0.14 6.66 8.65
C ARG A 57 1.10 6.06 9.26
N TRP A 58 2.17 6.84 9.26
CA TRP A 58 3.48 6.43 9.73
C TRP A 58 4.01 7.44 10.73
N GLU A 59 4.68 6.96 11.79
CA GLU A 59 5.34 7.82 12.79
C GLU A 59 6.36 8.77 12.15
N SER A 60 7.00 8.34 11.05
CA SER A 60 7.95 9.16 10.32
C SER A 60 8.22 8.67 8.90
N GLN A 61 8.95 9.48 8.12
CA GLN A 61 9.42 9.12 6.78
C GLN A 61 10.45 7.98 6.82
N GLU A 62 11.22 7.87 7.89
CA GLU A 62 12.18 6.79 8.12
C GLU A 62 11.46 5.46 8.34
N ALA A 63 10.37 5.44 9.11
CA ALA A 63 9.55 4.24 9.29
C ALA A 63 8.98 3.76 7.94
N LEU A 64 8.44 4.68 7.13
CA LEU A 64 7.99 4.38 5.77
C LEU A 64 9.14 3.86 4.88
N ALA A 65 10.35 4.41 5.00
CA ALA A 65 11.50 3.97 4.21
C ALA A 65 11.98 2.56 4.60
N VAL A 66 11.86 2.18 5.87
CA VAL A 66 12.09 0.80 6.34
C VAL A 66 11.03 -0.14 5.76
N HIS A 67 9.75 0.24 5.84
CA HIS A 67 8.65 -0.51 5.25
C HIS A 67 8.83 -0.77 3.76
N ALA A 68 9.22 0.25 2.98
CA ALA A 68 9.42 0.16 1.54
C ALA A 68 10.54 -0.82 1.12
N LYS A 69 11.38 -1.26 2.06
CA LYS A 69 12.49 -2.21 1.90
C LYS A 69 12.23 -3.53 2.64
N SER A 70 11.05 -3.72 3.22
CA SER A 70 10.72 -4.93 3.96
C SER A 70 10.59 -6.14 3.03
N ALA A 71 10.85 -7.33 3.56
CA ALA A 71 10.81 -8.55 2.76
C ALA A 71 9.43 -8.83 2.13
N HIS A 72 8.34 -8.51 2.84
CA HIS A 72 6.98 -8.73 2.32
C HIS A 72 6.63 -7.74 1.19
N ILE A 73 7.12 -6.49 1.25
CA ILE A 73 6.97 -5.52 0.16
C ILE A 73 7.81 -5.90 -1.07
N GLU A 74 9.06 -6.36 -0.87
CA GLU A 74 9.88 -6.86 -1.97
C GLU A 74 9.27 -8.10 -2.65
N ALA A 75 8.75 -9.04 -1.86
CA ALA A 75 8.07 -10.23 -2.37
C ALA A 75 6.81 -9.85 -3.16
N TYR A 76 6.00 -8.92 -2.64
CA TYR A 76 4.82 -8.40 -3.33
C TYR A 76 5.17 -7.75 -4.67
N ARG A 77 6.14 -6.83 -4.71
CA ARG A 77 6.54 -6.14 -5.95
C ARG A 77 6.94 -7.12 -7.06
N LYS A 78 7.61 -8.22 -6.69
CA LYS A 78 7.98 -9.28 -7.63
C LYS A 78 6.77 -10.08 -8.11
N ALA A 79 5.86 -10.44 -7.20
CA ALA A 79 4.69 -11.25 -7.52
C ALA A 79 3.70 -10.54 -8.45
N VAL A 80 3.53 -9.22 -8.30
CA VAL A 80 2.46 -8.47 -8.99
C VAL A 80 2.93 -7.70 -10.23
N ALA A 81 4.20 -7.79 -10.62
CA ALA A 81 4.81 -6.96 -11.65
C ALA A 81 4.01 -6.97 -12.97
N ASP A 82 3.45 -8.12 -13.35
CA ASP A 82 2.68 -8.28 -14.58
C ASP A 82 1.17 -8.03 -14.41
N TRP A 83 0.69 -7.81 -13.19
CA TRP A 83 -0.73 -7.70 -12.85
C TRP A 83 -1.20 -6.26 -12.72
N VAL A 84 -0.28 -5.31 -12.49
CA VAL A 84 -0.61 -3.91 -12.21
C VAL A 84 -0.57 -3.10 -13.50
N GLU A 85 -1.67 -2.40 -13.79
CA GLU A 85 -1.82 -1.45 -14.91
C GLU A 85 -1.29 -0.07 -14.53
N HIS A 86 -1.56 0.37 -13.31
CA HIS A 86 -1.17 1.68 -12.80
C HIS A 86 -0.87 1.61 -11.30
N ALA A 87 0.17 2.32 -10.87
CA ALA A 87 0.52 2.49 -9.46
C ALA A 87 0.92 3.94 -9.18
N GLU A 88 0.48 4.45 -8.04
CA GLU A 88 0.76 5.81 -7.59
C GLU A 88 0.94 5.83 -6.07
N ILE A 89 1.94 6.56 -5.59
CA ILE A 89 2.17 6.76 -4.15
C ILE A 89 2.23 8.26 -3.89
N ARG A 90 1.45 8.72 -2.92
CA ARG A 90 1.45 10.09 -2.42
C ARG A 90 1.81 10.09 -0.95
N VAL A 91 2.89 10.80 -0.62
CA VAL A 91 3.31 11.07 0.76
C VAL A 91 2.86 12.48 1.12
N LEU A 92 2.11 12.61 2.21
CA LEU A 92 1.35 13.80 2.56
C LEU A 92 1.67 14.26 3.99
N SER A 93 1.73 15.56 4.19
CA SER A 93 1.70 16.18 5.51
C SER A 93 0.27 16.63 5.86
N LYS A 94 -0.09 16.54 7.13
CA LYS A 94 -1.35 17.10 7.64
C LYS A 94 -1.22 18.62 7.79
N ILE A 95 -2.22 19.37 7.32
CA ILE A 95 -2.20 20.85 7.35
C ILE A 95 -3.12 21.48 8.41
N ALA A 96 -4.15 20.74 8.88
CA ALA A 96 -5.11 21.14 9.90
C ALA A 96 -5.70 19.89 10.57
#